data_AF-A0A7X5WWW0-F1
#
_entry.id   AF-A0A7X5WWW0-F1
#
_cell.length_a   1.000
_cell.length_b   1.000
_cell.length_c   1.000
_cell.angle_alpha   90.00
_cell.angle_beta   90.00
_cell.angle_gamma   90.00
#
_symmetry.space_group_name_H-M   'P 1'
#
loop_
_entity.id
_entity.type
_entity.pdbx_description
1 polymer ?
#
loop_
_entity_poly.entity_id
_entity_poly.type
_entity_poly.pdbx_seq_one_letter_code
_entity_poly.pdbx_strand_id
1 'polypeptide(L)'
;MQGQAARRHPARQLAALYRERWEIESVFAEIKTHQRGARVVLSSKTPDGVRQQIWAHLLVHHALRELMPRTAATRGLDPDRVSFTETLRSARRSATVTPGSFSP
;
A
#
# COMPACT_ATOMS: atom_id res chain seq x y z
N MET A 1 -22.01 -5.15 -36.42
CA MET A 1 -21.68 -4.20 -35.34
C MET A 1 -20.39 -4.50 -34.56
N GLN A 2 -19.85 -5.74 -34.55
CA GLN A 2 -18.64 -6.08 -33.76
C GLN A 2 -17.32 -5.45 -34.27
N GLY A 3 -17.19 -5.18 -35.58
CA GLY A 3 -15.95 -4.64 -36.17
C GLY A 3 -15.63 -3.17 -35.82
N GLN A 4 -16.62 -2.39 -35.36
CA GLN A 4 -16.45 -0.95 -35.07
C GLN A 4 -16.00 -0.70 -33.62
N ALA A 5 -16.39 -1.57 -32.68
CA ALA A 5 -15.95 -1.52 -31.28
C ALA A 5 -14.46 -1.86 -31.14
N ALA A 6 -13.98 -2.86 -31.90
CA ALA A 6 -12.57 -3.27 -31.91
C ALA A 6 -11.62 -2.18 -32.46
N ARG A 7 -12.09 -1.35 -33.40
CA ARG A 7 -11.36 -0.18 -33.90
C ARG A 7 -11.35 0.99 -32.91
N ARG A 8 -12.43 1.15 -32.14
CA ARG A 8 -12.59 2.25 -31.17
C ARG A 8 -11.88 1.98 -29.84
N HIS A 9 -11.74 0.70 -29.45
CA HIS A 9 -11.02 0.25 -28.26
C HIS A 9 -10.06 -0.89 -28.63
N PRO A 10 -8.84 -0.57 -29.12
CA PRO A 10 -7.83 -1.56 -29.45
C PRO A 10 -7.51 -2.46 -28.25
N ALA A 11 -7.44 -3.78 -28.47
CA ALA A 11 -7.20 -4.77 -27.41
C ALA A 11 -5.94 -4.48 -26.57
N ARG A 12 -4.87 -3.97 -27.19
CA ARG A 12 -3.63 -3.57 -26.50
C ARG A 12 -3.85 -2.46 -25.45
N GLN A 13 -4.74 -1.51 -25.74
CA GLN A 13 -5.03 -0.40 -24.82
C GLN A 13 -5.86 -0.90 -23.63
N LEU A 14 -6.82 -1.80 -23.89
CA LEU A 14 -7.58 -2.47 -22.82
C LEU A 14 -6.68 -3.32 -21.93
N ALA A 15 -5.71 -4.06 -22.51
CA ALA A 15 -4.75 -4.85 -21.75
C ALA A 15 -3.84 -3.98 -20.86
N ALA A 16 -3.40 -2.81 -21.37
CA ALA A 16 -2.63 -1.85 -20.58
C ALA A 16 -3.44 -1.29 -19.40
N LEU A 17 -4.69 -0.86 -19.63
CA LEU A 17 -5.58 -0.40 -18.55
C LEU A 17 -5.86 -1.49 -17.50
N TYR A 18 -5.96 -2.75 -17.95
CA TYR A 18 -6.12 -3.88 -17.03
C TYR A 18 -4.88 -4.07 -16.15
N ARG A 19 -3.67 -3.84 -16.69
CA ARG A 19 -2.43 -3.84 -15.91
C ARG A 19 -2.43 -2.74 -14.86
N GLU A 20 -2.79 -1.51 -15.23
CA GLU A 20 -2.89 -0.36 -14.30
C GLU A 20 -3.91 -0.65 -13.17
N ARG A 21 -5.03 -1.30 -13.50
CA ARG A 21 -6.02 -1.73 -12.49
C ARG A 21 -5.44 -2.75 -11.50
N TRP A 22 -4.57 -3.65 -11.94
CA TRP A 22 -3.92 -4.62 -11.06
C TRP A 22 -2.94 -3.96 -10.08
N GLU A 23 -2.34 -2.85 -10.47
CA GLU A 23 -1.45 -2.08 -9.59
C GLU A 23 -2.22 -1.47 -8.42
N ILE A 24 -3.39 -0.88 -8.66
CA ILE A 24 -4.23 -0.35 -7.57
C ILE A 24 -4.82 -1.45 -6.68
N GLU A 25 -5.16 -2.62 -7.24
CA GLU A 25 -5.57 -3.78 -6.43
C GLU A 25 -4.46 -4.25 -5.48
N SER A 26 -3.21 -4.21 -5.95
CA SER A 26 -2.04 -4.53 -5.12
C SER A 26 -1.88 -3.55 -3.95
N VAL A 27 -2.06 -2.24 -4.20
CA VAL A 27 -2.06 -1.22 -3.14
C VAL A 27 -3.18 -1.46 -2.12
N PHE A 28 -4.39 -1.81 -2.58
CA PHE A 28 -5.48 -2.14 -1.67
C PHE A 28 -5.19 -3.38 -0.83
N ALA A 29 -4.54 -4.41 -1.41
CA ALA A 29 -4.13 -5.60 -0.67
C ALA A 29 -3.09 -5.25 0.41
N GLU A 30 -2.10 -4.41 0.10
CA GLU A 30 -1.12 -3.92 1.07
C GLU A 30 -1.77 -3.25 2.27
N ILE A 31 -2.69 -2.31 2.05
CA ILE A 31 -3.33 -1.57 3.13
C ILE A 31 -4.31 -2.46 3.91
N LYS A 32 -5.22 -3.15 3.21
CA LYS A 32 -6.35 -3.84 3.84
C LYS A 32 -5.98 -5.20 4.41
N THR A 33 -5.05 -5.90 3.79
CA THR A 33 -4.71 -7.29 4.15
C THR A 33 -3.43 -7.35 4.97
N HIS A 34 -2.36 -6.69 4.51
CA HIS A 34 -1.04 -6.84 5.11
C HIS A 34 -0.78 -5.84 6.25
N GLN A 35 -1.10 -4.56 6.02
CA GLN A 35 -0.87 -3.50 7.00
C GLN A 35 -1.92 -3.49 8.09
N ARG A 36 -3.21 -3.34 7.76
CA ARG A 36 -4.29 -3.37 8.77
C ARG A 36 -4.48 -4.77 9.35
N GLY A 37 -4.34 -5.80 8.52
CA GLY A 37 -4.75 -7.16 8.84
C GLY A 37 -6.15 -7.46 8.29
N ALA A 38 -6.28 -8.58 7.57
CA ALA A 38 -7.50 -8.94 6.82
C ALA A 38 -8.78 -8.96 7.67
N ARG A 39 -8.68 -9.28 8.97
CA ARG A 39 -9.82 -9.44 9.90
C ARG A 39 -9.95 -8.31 10.92
N VAL A 40 -9.11 -7.29 10.84
CA VAL A 40 -9.13 -6.17 11.79
C VAL A 40 -10.20 -5.16 11.36
N VAL A 41 -11.10 -4.84 12.29
CA VAL A 41 -12.15 -3.83 12.15
C VAL A 41 -11.67 -2.51 12.78
N LEU A 42 -12.04 -1.39 12.17
CA LEU A 42 -11.77 -0.07 12.73
C LEU A 42 -12.54 0.12 14.04
N SER A 43 -11.85 0.58 15.08
CA SER A 43 -12.39 0.54 16.45
C SER A 43 -13.32 1.71 16.80
N SER A 44 -13.25 2.81 16.05
CA SER A 44 -14.05 4.00 16.34
C SER A 44 -15.52 3.76 16.01
N LYS A 45 -16.40 4.29 16.88
CA LYS A 45 -17.86 4.28 16.69
C LYS A 45 -18.41 5.59 16.10
N THR A 46 -17.54 6.56 15.80
CA THR A 46 -17.92 7.83 15.18
C THR A 46 -17.36 7.96 13.77
N PRO A 47 -18.09 8.64 12.84
CA PRO A 47 -17.60 8.86 11.47
C PRO A 47 -16.23 9.56 11.41
N ASP A 48 -16.00 10.56 12.26
CA ASP A 48 -14.71 11.27 12.32
C ASP A 48 -13.56 10.37 12.78
N GLY A 49 -13.76 9.58 13.84
CA GLY A 49 -12.72 8.66 14.30
C GLY A 49 -12.44 7.54 13.29
N VAL A 50 -13.44 7.10 12.53
CA VAL A 50 -13.23 6.15 11.42
C VAL A 50 -12.39 6.79 10.32
N ARG A 51 -12.69 8.03 9.92
CA ARG A 51 -11.86 8.79 8.95
C ARG A 51 -10.42 8.95 9.45
N GLN A 52 -10.23 9.28 10.73
CA GLN A 52 -8.90 9.41 11.33
C GLN A 52 -8.11 8.09 11.24
N GLN A 53 -8.72 6.95 11.54
CA GLN A 53 -8.04 5.65 11.44
C GLN A 53 -7.69 5.29 9.99
N ILE A 54 -8.55 5.62 9.03
CA ILE A 54 -8.24 5.47 7.60
C ILE A 54 -7.02 6.31 7.23
N TRP A 55 -6.99 7.58 7.65
CA TRP A 55 -5.84 8.45 7.42
C TRP A 55 -4.55 7.92 8.05
N ALA A 56 -4.63 7.37 9.26
CA ALA A 56 -3.47 6.74 9.91
C ALA A 56 -2.92 5.57 9.07
N HIS A 57 -3.80 4.73 8.51
CA HIS A 57 -3.37 3.65 7.61
C HIS A 57 -2.73 4.19 6.33
N LEU A 58 -3.32 5.19 5.70
CA LEU A 58 -2.77 5.80 4.48
C LEU A 58 -1.41 6.45 4.72
N LEU A 59 -1.24 7.14 5.85
CA LEU A 59 0.02 7.79 6.21
C LEU A 59 1.15 6.77 6.43
N VAL A 60 0.86 5.67 7.14
CA VAL A 60 1.84 4.59 7.33
C VAL A 60 2.16 3.90 6.00
N HIS A 61 1.18 3.67 5.13
CA HIS A 61 1.43 3.10 3.80
C HIS A 61 2.36 4.00 2.98
N HIS A 62 2.07 5.31 2.95
CA HIS A 62 2.87 6.30 2.24
C HIS A 62 4.32 6.34 2.76
N ALA A 63 4.50 6.39 4.09
CA ALA A 63 5.82 6.40 4.71
C ALA A 63 6.64 5.14 4.37
N LEU A 64 6.00 3.96 4.35
CA LEU A 64 6.66 2.72 3.94
C LEU A 64 7.02 2.75 2.46
N ARG A 65 6.13 3.25 1.58
CA ARG A 65 6.40 3.38 0.15
C ARG A 65 7.51 4.37 -0.17
N GLU A 66 7.69 5.42 0.63
CA GLU A 66 8.82 6.35 0.53
C GLU A 66 10.12 5.71 1.07
N LEU A 67 10.04 4.87 2.10
CA LEU A 67 11.19 4.17 2.68
C LEU A 67 11.76 3.09 1.77
N MET A 68 10.92 2.37 1.02
CA MET A 68 11.34 1.30 0.11
C MET A 68 12.42 1.70 -0.91
N PRO A 69 12.22 2.74 -1.75
CA PRO A 69 13.24 3.15 -2.73
C PRO A 69 14.51 3.68 -2.05
N ARG A 70 14.39 4.38 -0.92
CA ARG A 70 15.55 4.81 -0.12
C ARG A 70 16.37 3.62 0.34
N THR A 71 15.70 2.57 0.80
CA THR A 71 16.34 1.32 1.23
C THR A 71 17.01 0.61 0.05
N ALA A 72 16.33 0.53 -1.10
CA ALA A 72 16.89 -0.07 -2.32
C ALA A 72 18.17 0.64 -2.77
N ALA A 73 18.17 1.97 -2.73
CA ALA A 73 19.31 2.81 -3.07
C ALA A 73 20.55 2.52 -2.21
N THR A 74 20.39 2.22 -0.91
CA THR A 74 21.52 1.87 -0.03
C THR A 74 22.27 0.60 -0.46
N ARG A 75 21.66 -0.24 -1.29
CA ARG A 75 22.20 -1.52 -1.79
C ARG A 75 22.32 -1.57 -3.31
N GLY A 76 22.06 -0.45 -4.01
CA GLY A 76 22.04 -0.43 -5.48
C GLY A 76 21.00 -1.38 -6.10
N LEU A 77 19.90 -1.64 -5.39
CA LEU A 77 18.83 -2.52 -5.86
C LEU A 77 17.74 -1.70 -6.57
N ASP A 78 17.08 -2.35 -7.52
CA ASP A 78 15.82 -1.87 -8.09
C ASP A 78 14.76 -1.76 -6.97
N PRO A 79 14.12 -0.58 -6.79
CA PRO A 79 13.06 -0.37 -5.80
C PRO A 79 11.92 -1.38 -5.87
N ASP A 80 11.58 -1.87 -7.06
CA ASP A 80 10.48 -2.81 -7.26
C ASP A 80 10.80 -4.21 -6.71
N ARG A 81 12.06 -4.49 -6.39
CA ARG A 81 12.48 -5.73 -5.71
C ARG A 81 12.29 -5.68 -4.20
N VAL A 82 11.99 -4.52 -3.62
CA VAL A 82 11.75 -4.39 -2.18
C VAL A 82 10.32 -4.85 -1.87
N SER A 83 10.17 -5.79 -0.93
CA SER A 83 8.85 -6.29 -0.53
C SER A 83 8.20 -5.37 0.50
N PHE A 84 7.01 -4.83 0.18
CA PHE A 84 6.22 -4.04 1.13
C PHE A 84 6.00 -4.76 2.46
N THR A 85 5.64 -6.04 2.43
CA THR A 85 5.34 -6.81 3.65
C THR A 85 6.58 -6.97 4.54
N GLU A 86 7.76 -7.15 3.95
CA GLU A 86 8.99 -7.21 4.75
C GLU A 86 9.41 -5.84 5.29
N THR A 87 9.25 -4.78 4.51
CA THR A 87 9.46 -3.40 4.99
C THR A 87 8.53 -3.09 6.17
N LEU A 88 7.25 -3.45 6.08
CA LEU A 88 6.27 -3.30 7.16
C LEU A 88 6.69 -4.07 8.43
N ARG A 89 7.11 -5.34 8.28
CA ARG A 89 7.57 -6.15 9.42
C ARG A 89 8.82 -5.54 10.07
N SER A 90 9.78 -5.08 9.27
CA SER A 90 11.00 -4.45 9.75
C SER A 90 10.72 -3.13 10.47
N ALA A 91 9.84 -2.28 9.91
CA ALA A 91 9.43 -1.03 10.53
C ALA A 91 8.73 -1.25 11.88
N ARG A 92 7.83 -2.24 11.96
CA ARG A 92 7.18 -2.64 13.22
C ARG A 92 8.19 -3.07 14.28
N ARG A 93 9.14 -3.95 13.92
CA ARG A 93 10.22 -4.38 14.84
C ARG A 93 11.05 -3.20 15.35
N SER A 94 11.38 -2.26 14.47
CA SER A 94 12.18 -1.08 14.82
C SER A 94 11.45 -0.14 15.77
N ALA A 95 10.14 0.07 15.56
CA ALA A 95 9.30 0.88 16.44
C ALA A 95 9.13 0.25 17.84
N THR A 96 9.09 -1.08 17.94
CA THR A 96 9.02 -1.77 19.25
C THR A 96 10.34 -1.80 20.01
N VAL A 97 11.47 -1.69 19.31
CA VAL A 97 12.81 -1.67 19.92
C VAL A 97 13.18 -0.29 20.48
N THR A 98 12.52 0.77 20.00
CA THR A 98 12.62 2.10 20.62
C THR A 98 11.57 2.18 21.73
N PRO A 99 11.94 2.16 23.03
CA PRO A 99 10.97 2.42 24.07
C PRO A 99 10.46 3.84 23.83
N GLY A 100 9.16 3.98 23.54
CA GLY A 100 8.53 5.28 23.52
C GLY A 100 8.70 5.89 24.90
N SER A 101 9.51 6.93 25.02
CA SER A 101 9.56 7.81 26.18
C SER A 101 8.26 8.62 26.23
N PHE A 102 7.14 7.94 26.42
CA PHE A 102 5.93 8.58 26.91
C PHE A 102 6.03 8.50 28.43
N SER A 103 6.64 9.53 29.02
CA SER A 103 6.39 9.82 30.43
C SER A 103 4.88 10.05 30.60
N PRO A 104 4.27 9.53 31.68
CA PRO A 104 2.84 9.69 31.96
C PRO A 104 2.42 11.15 32.10
#